data_AF-A0A2M8NFJ4-F1
#
_entry.id   AF-A0A2M8NFJ4-F1
#
_cell.length_a   1.000
_cell.length_b   1.000
_cell.length_c   1.000
_cell.angle_alpha   90.00
_cell.angle_beta   90.00
_cell.angle_gamma   90.00
#
_symmetry.space_group_name_H-M   'P 1'
#
loop_
_entity.id
_entity.type
_entity.pdbx_description
1 polymer ?
#
loop_
_entity_poly.entity_id
_entity_poly.type
_entity_poly.pdbx_seq_one_letter_code
_entity_poly.pdbx_strand_id
1 'polypeptide(L)'
;MVTGHWYQFSTAMLVEDFINRKKSSWERLSVIVERSRRGGLTSLEDEEITELGRLYRSATSDLAVARRDFPGHRVVDYLNGLVARAHAEVYQRRADRSSGLARYFAADLPRTFRE
;
A
#
# COMPACT_ATOMS: atom_id res chain seq x y z
N MET A 1 -13.02 40.53 -6.65
CA MET A 1 -12.25 39.37 -6.15
C MET A 1 -12.96 38.08 -6.61
N VAL A 2 -12.62 37.56 -7.80
CA VAL A 2 -13.23 36.35 -8.40
C VAL A 2 -12.12 35.54 -9.08
N THR A 3 -11.29 34.83 -8.32
CA THR A 3 -10.18 34.04 -8.92
C THR A 3 -9.92 32.67 -8.26
N GLY A 4 -10.67 32.26 -7.24
CA GLY A 4 -10.40 30.99 -6.52
C GLY A 4 -11.15 29.74 -7.03
N HIS A 5 -12.36 29.89 -7.58
CA HIS A 5 -13.22 28.73 -7.87
C HIS A 5 -12.70 27.85 -9.02
N TRP A 6 -12.19 28.44 -10.10
CA TRP A 6 -11.75 27.70 -11.30
C TRP A 6 -10.57 26.74 -11.02
N TYR A 7 -9.67 27.11 -10.10
CA TYR A 7 -8.53 26.27 -9.74
C TYR A 7 -8.96 25.02 -8.96
N GLN A 8 -9.88 25.17 -8.00
CA GLN A 8 -10.44 24.02 -7.27
C GLN A 8 -11.17 23.04 -8.19
N PHE A 9 -11.93 23.53 -9.17
CA PHE A 9 -12.60 22.66 -10.16
C PHE A 9 -11.59 21.90 -11.01
N SER A 10 -10.50 22.53 -11.47
CA SER A 10 -9.45 21.86 -12.24
C SER A 10 -8.73 20.78 -11.42
N THR A 11 -8.37 21.06 -10.16
CA THR A 11 -7.74 20.07 -9.28
C THR A 11 -8.67 18.88 -9.00
N ALA A 12 -9.98 19.13 -8.79
CA ALA A 12 -10.98 18.08 -8.57
C ALA A 12 -11.07 17.11 -9.77
N MET A 13 -11.19 17.64 -10.99
CA MET A 13 -11.25 16.80 -12.19
C MET A 13 -9.96 16.00 -12.42
N LEU A 14 -8.79 16.61 -12.16
CA LEU A 14 -7.49 15.95 -12.30
C LEU A 14 -7.32 14.81 -11.29
N VAL A 15 -7.77 14.99 -10.04
CA VAL A 15 -7.69 13.94 -9.04
C VAL A 15 -8.67 12.80 -9.33
N GLU A 16 -9.86 13.09 -9.84
CA GLU A 16 -10.83 12.07 -10.24
C GLU A 16 -10.32 11.20 -11.39
N ASP A 17 -9.72 11.81 -12.42
CA ASP A 17 -9.08 11.08 -13.52
C ASP A 17 -7.91 10.21 -13.02
N PHE A 18 -7.04 10.76 -12.16
CA PHE A 18 -5.96 10.00 -11.55
C PHE A 18 -6.49 8.78 -10.78
N ILE A 19 -7.53 8.96 -9.97
CA ILE A 19 -8.18 7.87 -9.24
C ILE A 19 -8.74 6.84 -10.21
N ASN A 20 -9.50 7.25 -11.22
CA ASN A 20 -10.14 6.33 -12.16
C ASN A 20 -9.12 5.47 -12.91
N ARG A 21 -7.96 6.04 -13.29
CA ARG A 21 -6.88 5.30 -13.96
C ARG A 21 -6.18 4.29 -13.06
N LYS A 22 -6.11 4.56 -11.75
CA LYS A 22 -5.29 3.77 -10.81
C LYS A 22 -6.08 2.83 -9.91
N LYS A 23 -7.37 3.11 -9.71
CA LYS A 23 -8.28 2.41 -8.80
C LYS A 23 -8.22 0.89 -8.95
N SER A 24 -8.27 0.37 -10.17
CA SER A 24 -8.23 -1.09 -10.41
C SER A 24 -6.96 -1.74 -9.85
N SER A 25 -5.80 -1.09 -10.00
CA SER A 25 -4.53 -1.61 -9.45
C SER A 25 -4.51 -1.55 -7.92
N TRP A 26 -5.08 -0.50 -7.32
CA TRP A 26 -5.18 -0.36 -5.88
C TRP A 26 -6.15 -1.38 -5.27
N GLU A 27 -7.28 -1.63 -5.93
CA GLU A 27 -8.24 -2.67 -5.55
C GLU A 27 -7.59 -4.04 -5.60
N ARG A 28 -6.89 -4.38 -6.69
CA ARG A 28 -6.17 -5.65 -6.80
C ARG A 28 -5.13 -5.83 -5.69
N LEU A 29 -4.35 -4.79 -5.40
CA LEU A 29 -3.41 -4.81 -4.28
C LEU A 29 -4.12 -5.05 -2.95
N SER A 30 -5.25 -4.37 -2.71
CA SER A 30 -6.02 -4.52 -1.49
C SER A 30 -6.55 -5.95 -1.31
N VAL A 31 -7.00 -6.60 -2.39
CA VAL A 31 -7.47 -7.99 -2.36
C VAL A 31 -6.36 -8.95 -1.98
N ILE A 32 -5.18 -8.81 -2.59
CA ILE A 32 -4.03 -9.68 -2.29
C ILE A 32 -3.59 -9.48 -0.83
N VAL A 33 -3.51 -8.24 -0.36
CA VAL A 33 -3.16 -7.91 1.03
C VAL A 33 -4.16 -8.51 2.03
N GLU A 34 -5.47 -8.36 1.78
CA GLU A 34 -6.49 -8.89 2.69
C GLU A 34 -6.54 -10.43 2.68
N ARG A 35 -6.24 -11.08 1.56
CA ARG A 35 -6.07 -12.54 1.51
C ARG A 35 -4.86 -12.99 2.34
N SER A 36 -3.72 -12.35 2.15
CA SER A 36 -2.50 -12.61 2.92
C SER A 36 -2.71 -12.49 4.43
N ARG A 37 -3.45 -11.46 4.87
CA ARG A 37 -3.76 -11.26 6.29
C ARG A 37 -4.63 -12.36 6.90
N ARG A 38 -5.51 -12.99 6.11
CA ARG A 38 -6.44 -14.03 6.59
C ARG A 38 -5.83 -15.42 6.59
N GLY A 39 -5.05 -15.76 5.56
CA GLY A 39 -4.51 -17.11 5.34
C GLY A 39 -3.00 -17.22 5.53
N GLY A 40 -2.32 -16.12 5.86
CA GLY A 40 -0.87 -15.99 5.73
C GLY A 40 -0.44 -15.93 4.27
N LEU A 41 0.83 -15.60 4.04
CA LEU A 41 1.41 -15.53 2.70
C LEU A 41 1.41 -16.89 1.96
N THR A 42 1.30 -18.01 2.68
CA THR A 42 1.17 -19.36 2.11
C THR A 42 -0.15 -19.59 1.38
N SER A 43 -1.14 -18.72 1.55
CA SER A 43 -2.41 -18.79 0.83
C SER A 43 -2.37 -18.07 -0.52
N LEU A 44 -1.22 -17.50 -0.91
CA LEU A 44 -1.03 -16.83 -2.20
C LEU A 44 -0.21 -17.70 -3.15
N GLU A 45 -0.60 -17.72 -4.41
CA GLU A 45 0.19 -18.34 -5.49
C GLU A 45 1.47 -17.52 -5.77
N ASP A 46 2.50 -18.15 -6.35
CA ASP A 46 3.78 -17.49 -6.67
C ASP A 46 3.61 -16.28 -7.61
N GLU A 47 2.63 -16.35 -8.52
CA GLU A 47 2.23 -15.24 -9.39
C GLU A 47 1.65 -14.08 -8.58
N GLU A 48 0.75 -14.35 -7.62
CA GLU A 48 0.14 -13.32 -6.76
C GLU A 48 1.19 -12.67 -5.86
N ILE A 49 2.19 -13.43 -5.42
CA ILE A 49 3.31 -12.94 -4.63
C ILE A 49 4.20 -11.98 -5.45
N THR A 50 4.45 -12.30 -6.72
CA THR A 50 5.19 -11.41 -7.63
C THR A 50 4.38 -10.16 -7.96
N GLU A 51 3.08 -10.35 -8.20
CA GLU A 51 2.12 -9.29 -8.44
C GLU A 51 2.04 -8.31 -7.26
N LEU A 52 1.99 -8.82 -6.01
CA LEU A 52 2.01 -8.02 -4.78
C LEU A 52 3.19 -7.05 -4.77
N GLY A 53 4.41 -7.54 -5.03
CA GLY A 53 5.61 -6.71 -5.01
C GLY A 53 5.64 -5.65 -6.13
N ARG A 54 5.02 -5.94 -7.28
CA ARG A 54 4.87 -4.98 -8.38
C ARG A 54 3.84 -3.90 -8.03
N LEU A 55 2.67 -4.32 -7.56
CA LEU A 55 1.57 -3.43 -7.20
C LEU A 55 1.93 -2.53 -6.01
N TYR A 56 2.64 -3.06 -5.01
CA TYR A 56 3.15 -2.28 -3.88
C TYR A 56 4.06 -1.11 -4.32
N ARG A 57 5.03 -1.37 -5.21
CA ARG A 57 5.91 -0.34 -5.75
C ARG A 57 5.14 0.70 -6.58
N SER A 58 4.16 0.24 -7.37
CA SER A 58 3.28 1.14 -8.12
C SER A 58 2.47 2.04 -7.17
N ALA A 59 1.84 1.48 -6.15
CA ALA A 59 1.04 2.23 -5.18
C ALA A 59 1.89 3.24 -4.37
N THR A 60 3.13 2.89 -4.05
CA THR A 60 4.09 3.81 -3.41
C THR A 60 4.44 4.99 -4.33
N SER A 61 4.62 4.74 -5.62
CA SER A 61 4.85 5.78 -6.62
C SER A 61 3.61 6.67 -6.78
N ASP A 62 2.42 6.06 -6.82
CA ASP A 62 1.15 6.77 -6.89
C ASP A 62 0.93 7.65 -5.65
N LEU A 63 1.32 7.18 -4.46
CA LEU A 63 1.28 7.98 -3.23
C LEU A 63 2.17 9.21 -3.31
N ALA A 64 3.39 9.07 -3.85
CA ALA A 64 4.30 10.20 -4.03
C ALA A 64 3.71 11.25 -5.00
N VAL A 65 3.13 10.80 -6.12
CA VAL A 65 2.42 11.67 -7.07
C VAL A 65 1.24 12.36 -6.38
N ALA A 66 0.40 11.63 -5.65
CA ALA A 66 -0.75 12.18 -4.96
C ALA A 66 -0.37 13.23 -3.90
N ARG A 67 0.71 13.01 -3.15
CA ARG A 67 1.22 14.00 -2.17
C ARG A 67 1.71 15.28 -2.83
N ARG A 68 2.31 15.17 -4.02
CA ARG A 68 2.84 16.31 -4.78
C ARG A 68 1.72 17.11 -5.45
N ASP A 69 0.81 16.42 -6.12
CA ASP A 69 -0.16 17.05 -7.03
C ASP A 69 -1.51 17.34 -6.35
N PHE A 70 -1.86 16.60 -5.30
CA PHE A 70 -3.14 16.70 -4.58
C PHE A 70 -2.95 16.76 -3.06
N PRO A 71 -2.15 17.70 -2.53
CA PRO A 71 -1.88 17.79 -1.10
C PRO A 71 -3.19 18.01 -0.32
N GLY A 72 -3.36 17.26 0.78
CA GLY A 72 -4.55 17.32 1.63
C GLY A 72 -5.80 16.63 1.07
N HIS A 73 -5.76 16.04 -0.12
CA HIS A 73 -6.87 15.26 -0.65
C HIS A 73 -6.91 13.85 -0.03
N ARG A 74 -8.12 13.34 0.25
CA ARG A 74 -8.37 12.02 0.88
C ARG A 74 -7.69 10.82 0.20
N VAL A 75 -7.35 10.96 -1.08
CA VAL A 75 -6.64 9.92 -1.85
C VAL A 75 -5.24 9.66 -1.29
N VAL A 76 -4.61 10.69 -0.72
CA VAL A 76 -3.30 10.57 -0.06
C VAL A 76 -3.41 9.66 1.16
N ASP A 77 -4.42 9.86 2.01
CA ASP A 77 -4.64 9.05 3.21
C ASP A 77 -4.98 7.61 2.86
N TYR A 78 -5.84 7.42 1.86
CA TYR A 78 -6.18 6.10 1.33
C TYR A 78 -4.93 5.34 0.87
N LEU A 79 -4.10 5.99 0.02
CA LEU A 79 -2.87 5.39 -0.49
C LEU A 79 -1.85 5.12 0.61
N ASN A 80 -1.73 6.03 1.58
CA ASN A 80 -0.85 5.85 2.72
C ASN A 80 -1.24 4.59 3.52
N GLY A 81 -2.53 4.43 3.84
CA GLY A 81 -3.03 3.24 4.53
C GLY A 81 -2.90 1.95 3.73
N LEU A 82 -3.06 2.01 2.40
CA LEU A 82 -2.87 0.85 1.52
C LEU A 82 -1.39 0.43 1.47
N VAL A 83 -0.47 1.38 1.28
CA VAL A 83 0.97 1.14 1.24
C VAL A 83 1.47 0.60 2.58
N ALA A 84 1.01 1.17 3.71
CA ALA A 84 1.39 0.71 5.04
C ALA A 84 0.99 -0.75 5.29
N ARG A 85 -0.25 -1.13 4.94
CA ARG A 85 -0.70 -2.53 5.05
C ARG A 85 0.08 -3.46 4.12
N ALA A 86 0.30 -3.07 2.88
CA ALA A 86 1.06 -3.85 1.92
C ALA A 86 2.54 -4.03 2.34
N HIS A 87 3.16 -3.01 2.95
CA HIS A 87 4.52 -3.08 3.46
C HIS A 87 4.67 -4.19 4.51
N ALA A 88 3.70 -4.32 5.43
CA ALA A 88 3.72 -5.37 6.44
C ALA A 88 3.75 -6.77 5.79
N GLU A 89 2.98 -7.00 4.74
CA GLU A 89 2.96 -8.28 4.01
C GLU A 89 4.26 -8.53 3.23
N VAL A 90 4.77 -7.51 2.52
CA VAL A 90 5.99 -7.63 1.70
C VAL A 90 7.23 -7.87 2.57
N TYR A 91 7.33 -7.23 3.73
CA TYR A 91 8.48 -7.38 4.62
C TYR A 91 8.37 -8.59 5.56
N GLN A 92 7.17 -9.02 5.97
CA GLN A 92 6.99 -10.33 6.62
C GLN A 92 7.54 -11.44 5.72
N ARG A 93 7.34 -11.39 4.40
CA ARG A 93 7.98 -12.32 3.45
C ARG A 93 9.52 -12.27 3.49
N ARG A 94 10.14 -11.08 3.58
CA ARG A 94 11.60 -10.99 3.69
C ARG A 94 12.07 -11.64 4.99
N ALA A 95 11.36 -11.38 6.07
CA ALA A 95 11.59 -12.01 7.36
C ALA A 95 11.38 -13.52 7.31
N ASP A 96 10.33 -14.06 6.68
CA ASP A 96 10.00 -15.50 6.60
C ASP A 96 10.90 -16.28 5.65
N ARG A 97 11.23 -15.70 4.50
CA ARG A 97 12.24 -16.25 3.60
C ARG A 97 13.63 -16.25 4.25
N SER A 98 13.88 -15.31 5.16
CA SER A 98 15.01 -15.38 6.09
C SER A 98 14.71 -16.19 7.36
N SER A 99 13.47 -16.54 7.71
CA SER A 99 13.06 -17.20 8.97
C SER A 99 13.20 -18.71 8.92
N GLY A 100 13.32 -19.29 7.72
CA GLY A 100 14.02 -20.57 7.58
C GLY A 100 15.40 -20.56 8.27
N LEU A 101 16.07 -19.40 8.34
CA LEU A 101 17.33 -19.17 9.08
C LEU A 101 17.13 -18.36 10.40
N ALA A 102 16.09 -17.52 10.48
CA ALA A 102 15.83 -16.60 11.60
C ALA A 102 14.82 -17.13 12.63
N ARG A 103 14.17 -18.30 12.43
CA ARG A 103 13.45 -19.03 13.48
C ARG A 103 14.39 -19.48 14.62
N TYR A 104 15.70 -19.48 14.37
CA TYR A 104 16.75 -19.63 15.38
C TYR A 104 17.05 -18.33 16.14
N PHE A 105 16.75 -17.15 15.58
CA PHE A 105 17.07 -15.84 16.16
C PHE A 105 15.86 -15.10 16.76
N ALA A 106 14.64 -15.34 16.28
CA ALA A 106 13.43 -14.69 16.77
C ALA A 106 12.83 -15.35 18.04
N ALA A 107 13.46 -16.40 18.57
CA ALA A 107 13.22 -16.85 19.94
C ALA A 107 13.62 -15.78 20.99
N ASP A 108 14.26 -14.69 20.57
CA ASP A 108 14.84 -13.63 21.41
C ASP A 108 14.22 -12.23 21.19
N LEU A 109 12.99 -12.11 20.69
CA LEU A 109 12.24 -10.85 20.75
C LEU A 109 11.12 -10.95 21.80
N PRO A 110 11.45 -10.84 23.10
CA PRO A 110 10.45 -10.70 24.12
C PRO A 110 9.82 -9.30 23.98
N ARG A 111 8.49 -9.30 23.99
CA ARG A 111 7.67 -8.40 24.81
C ARG A 111 8.28 -7.01 25.05
N THR A 112 7.85 -5.98 24.33
CA THR A 112 7.51 -4.66 24.91
C THR A 112 6.89 -3.79 23.81
N PHE A 113 5.57 -3.80 23.67
CA PHE A 113 4.79 -2.64 23.25
C PHE A 113 3.33 -2.83 23.73
N ARG A 114 3.16 -2.83 25.05
CA ARG A 114 1.96 -2.27 25.70
C ARG A 114 2.28 -1.97 27.16
N GLU A 115 2.13 -0.68 27.47
CA GLU A 115 1.93 -0.03 28.78
C GLU A 115 3.14 0.09 29.72
#